data_AF-A0A8J4XW12-F1
#
_entry.id   AF-A0A8J4XW12-F1
#
_cell.length_a   1.000
_cell.length_b   1.000
_cell.length_c   1.000
_cell.angle_alpha   90.00
_cell.angle_beta   90.00
_cell.angle_gamma   90.00
#
_symmetry.space_group_name_H-M   'P 1'
#
loop_
_entity.id
_entity.type
_entity.pdbx_description
1 polymer ?
#
loop_
_entity_poly.entity_id
_entity_poly.type
_entity_poly.pdbx_seq_one_letter_code
_entity_poly.pdbx_strand_id
1 'polypeptide(L)'
;MWMNCVLTTALVDTGRSRCIVHVSCCSSWKQEVVSVLTVSGREHFCKDTGIVRLHLSNGSSVDVDVLVVDSNLLGFPFILGMNGIMALGGATVNVERLVRFGKEDTAVCAAAATVIGVDEQDFSATYDAATNSWTTMWKWSQGVEPGVLQNQIEEYSVSRQARLVYEKELEK
;
A
#
# COMPACT_ATOMS: atom_id res chain seq x y z
N MET A 1 -6.25 11.07 15.14
CA MET A 1 -7.09 12.06 14.43
C MET A 1 -8.46 12.08 15.08
N TRP A 2 -9.28 13.11 14.86
CA TRP A 2 -10.63 13.14 15.42
C TRP A 2 -11.62 12.65 14.36
N MET A 3 -12.49 11.73 14.75
CA MET A 3 -13.47 11.12 13.86
C MET A 3 -14.85 11.26 14.51
N ASN A 4 -15.76 12.01 13.88
CA ASN A 4 -17.06 12.33 14.49
C ASN A 4 -16.93 12.84 15.95
N CYS A 5 -15.95 13.72 16.20
CA CYS A 5 -15.60 14.26 17.52
C CYS A 5 -15.03 13.25 18.55
N VAL A 6 -14.62 12.06 18.13
CA VAL A 6 -13.93 11.07 18.98
C VAL A 6 -12.47 10.93 18.56
N LEU A 7 -11.54 11.05 19.52
CA LEU A 7 -10.12 10.80 19.26
C LEU A 7 -9.91 9.33 18.89
N THR A 8 -9.43 9.10 17.67
CA THR A 8 -9.32 7.77 17.07
C THR A 8 -7.91 7.56 16.54
N THR A 9 -7.33 6.39 16.85
CA THR A 9 -6.08 5.92 16.27
C THR A 9 -6.36 5.37 14.88
N ALA A 10 -5.55 5.75 13.90
CA ALA A 10 -5.72 5.34 12.51
C ALA A 10 -4.43 4.76 11.95
N LEU A 11 -4.55 3.74 11.12
CA LEU A 11 -3.48 3.31 10.23
C LEU A 11 -3.57 4.10 8.92
N VAL A 12 -2.50 4.77 8.52
CA VAL A 12 -2.42 5.48 7.24
C VAL A 12 -1.89 4.51 6.20
N ASP A 13 -2.69 4.23 5.18
CA ASP A 13 -2.42 3.17 4.21
C ASP A 13 -2.54 3.69 2.77
N THR A 14 -1.39 3.98 2.16
CA THR A 14 -1.31 4.40 0.75
C THR A 14 -1.55 3.26 -0.22
N GLY A 15 -1.49 2.01 0.24
CA GLY A 15 -1.75 0.80 -0.56
C GLY A 15 -3.24 0.53 -0.79
N ARG A 16 -4.14 1.38 -0.25
CA ARG A 16 -5.58 1.17 -0.32
C ARG A 16 -6.31 2.34 -0.94
N SER A 17 -7.25 2.08 -1.86
CA SER A 17 -8.05 3.12 -2.51
C SER A 17 -9.08 3.80 -1.59
N ARG A 18 -9.78 3.02 -0.74
CA ARG A 18 -10.87 3.50 0.13
C ARG A 18 -10.55 3.34 1.63
N CYS A 19 -10.93 4.33 2.42
CA CYS A 19 -10.95 4.26 3.88
C CYS A 19 -11.85 3.12 4.39
N ILE A 20 -11.49 2.56 5.54
CA ILE A 20 -12.28 1.55 6.25
C ILE A 20 -12.46 1.99 7.69
N VAL A 21 -13.65 1.78 8.24
CA VAL A 21 -13.98 2.12 9.60
C VAL A 21 -14.69 0.99 10.31
N HIS A 22 -14.40 0.84 11.59
CA HIS A 22 -15.19 -0.02 12.46
C HIS A 22 -16.60 0.57 12.67
N VAL A 23 -17.61 -0.28 12.70
CA VAL A 23 -19.03 0.09 12.81
C VAL A 23 -19.32 0.99 14.01
N SER A 24 -18.60 0.84 15.12
CA SER A 24 -18.79 1.68 16.31
C SER A 24 -18.49 3.17 16.09
N CYS A 25 -17.77 3.51 15.02
CA CYS A 25 -17.35 4.88 14.76
C CYS A 25 -18.25 5.56 13.69
N CYS A 26 -19.14 4.81 13.03
CA CYS A 26 -20.08 5.33 12.05
C CYS A 26 -21.51 5.31 12.62
N SER A 27 -22.27 6.39 12.48
CA SER A 27 -23.65 6.49 13.00
C SER A 27 -24.71 6.18 11.93
N SER A 28 -24.34 6.22 10.65
CA SER A 28 -25.26 5.96 9.53
C SER A 28 -24.52 5.30 8.38
N TRP A 29 -25.04 4.19 7.89
CA TRP A 29 -24.48 3.46 6.77
C TRP A 29 -25.56 2.84 5.90
N LYS A 30 -25.20 2.47 4.67
CA LYS A 30 -26.03 1.76 3.71
C LYS A 30 -25.46 0.38 3.49
N GLN A 31 -26.33 -0.62 3.45
CA GLN A 31 -25.91 -1.99 3.20
C GLN A 31 -25.37 -2.14 1.78
N GLU A 32 -24.12 -2.59 1.68
CA GLU A 32 -23.42 -2.80 0.42
C GLU A 32 -22.35 -3.86 0.66
N VAL A 33 -22.42 -4.97 -0.07
CA VAL A 33 -21.49 -6.10 0.11
C VAL A 33 -20.22 -5.81 -0.68
N VAL A 34 -19.12 -5.56 0.04
CA VAL A 34 -17.80 -5.34 -0.56
C VAL A 34 -16.80 -6.29 0.10
N SER A 35 -16.09 -7.11 -0.69
CA SER A 35 -15.00 -7.94 -0.16
C SER A 35 -13.72 -7.13 0.00
N VAL A 36 -13.00 -7.36 1.08
CA VAL A 36 -11.71 -6.75 1.37
C VAL A 36 -10.68 -7.83 1.60
N LEU A 37 -9.74 -7.96 0.69
CA LEU A 37 -8.59 -8.81 0.87
C LEU A 37 -7.50 -8.06 1.66
N THR A 38 -7.06 -8.62 2.78
CA THR A 38 -5.90 -8.12 3.52
C THR A 38 -4.60 -8.68 2.95
N VAL A 39 -3.46 -8.07 3.28
CA VAL A 39 -2.13 -8.58 2.89
C VAL A 39 -1.84 -10.00 3.41
N SER A 40 -2.57 -10.45 4.44
CA SER A 40 -2.51 -11.82 4.96
C SER A 40 -3.33 -12.84 4.16
N GLY A 41 -3.93 -12.43 3.04
CA GLY A 41 -4.78 -13.27 2.20
C GLY A 41 -6.15 -13.58 2.82
N ARG A 42 -6.52 -12.90 3.91
CA ARG A 42 -7.84 -13.08 4.53
C ARG A 42 -8.84 -12.12 3.89
N GLU A 43 -9.96 -12.67 3.45
CA GLU A 43 -11.10 -11.85 3.06
C GLU A 43 -11.90 -11.43 4.29
N HIS A 44 -12.18 -10.14 4.36
CA HIS A 44 -13.12 -9.54 5.28
C HIS A 44 -14.28 -8.97 4.46
N PHE A 45 -15.51 -9.34 4.82
CA PHE A 45 -16.69 -8.77 4.19
C PHE A 45 -17.01 -7.43 4.85
N CYS A 46 -16.88 -6.34 4.10
CA CYS A 46 -17.54 -5.09 4.44
C CYS A 46 -19.02 -5.25 4.18
N LYS A 47 -19.82 -5.01 5.22
CA LYS A 47 -21.26 -5.16 5.16
C LYS A 47 -21.94 -3.89 4.66
N ASP A 48 -21.27 -2.75 4.80
CA ASP A 48 -21.89 -1.45 4.60
C ASP A 48 -20.91 -0.37 4.10
N THR A 49 -21.46 0.70 3.54
CA THR A 49 -20.77 1.96 3.20
C THR A 49 -21.33 3.13 4.00
N GLY A 50 -20.47 4.07 4.40
CA GLY A 50 -20.87 5.22 5.21
C GLY A 50 -20.06 6.47 4.88
N ILE A 51 -20.40 7.58 5.54
CA ILE A 51 -19.64 8.83 5.49
C ILE A 51 -19.12 9.11 6.89
N VAL A 52 -17.86 9.51 6.97
CA VAL A 52 -17.19 9.86 8.22
C VAL A 52 -16.57 11.24 8.08
N ARG A 53 -16.78 12.08 9.10
CA ARG A 53 -16.10 13.37 9.21
C ARG A 53 -14.79 13.22 9.96
N LEU A 54 -13.69 13.48 9.26
CA LEU A 54 -12.34 13.54 9.81
C LEU A 54 -12.02 14.98 10.20
N HIS A 55 -11.47 15.17 11.38
CA HIS A 55 -10.98 16.45 11.88
C HIS A 55 -9.48 16.35 12.20
N LEU A 56 -8.72 17.27 11.63
CA LEU A 56 -7.31 17.48 11.91
C LEU A 56 -7.14 18.47 13.07
N SER A 57 -5.98 18.42 13.74
CA SER A 57 -5.65 19.32 14.84
C SER A 57 -5.54 20.79 14.43
N ASN A 58 -5.35 21.06 13.14
CA ASN A 58 -5.33 22.42 12.58
C ASN A 58 -6.73 23.00 12.34
N GLY A 59 -7.80 22.29 12.75
CA GLY A 59 -9.19 22.73 12.60
C GLY A 59 -9.84 22.34 11.26
N SER A 60 -9.05 21.86 10.29
CA SER A 60 -9.59 21.37 9.02
C SER A 60 -10.44 20.12 9.21
N SER A 61 -11.54 20.03 8.46
CA SER A 61 -12.42 18.87 8.45
C SER A 61 -12.80 18.45 7.06
N VAL A 62 -12.87 17.13 6.82
CA VAL A 62 -13.28 16.56 5.54
C VAL A 62 -14.26 15.41 5.75
N ASP A 63 -15.24 15.31 4.87
CA ASP A 63 -16.16 14.17 4.82
C ASP A 63 -15.61 13.15 3.82
N VAL A 64 -15.52 11.89 4.23
CA VAL A 64 -14.89 10.81 3.43
C VAL A 64 -15.81 9.59 3.40
N ASP A 65 -15.97 9.02 2.20
CA ASP A 65 -16.64 7.73 2.02
C ASP A 65 -15.80 6.60 2.62
N VAL A 66 -16.43 5.76 3.43
CA VAL A 66 -15.79 4.65 4.13
C VAL A 66 -16.49 3.34 3.83
N LEU A 67 -15.71 2.26 3.85
CA LEU A 67 -16.22 0.91 4.01
C LEU A 67 -16.39 0.64 5.51
N VAL A 68 -17.51 0.08 5.93
CA VAL A 68 -17.78 -0.22 7.33
C VAL A 68 -17.59 -1.71 7.58
N VAL A 69 -16.86 -2.03 8.65
CA VAL A 69 -16.57 -3.40 9.09
C VAL A 69 -16.99 -3.60 10.55
N ASP A 70 -17.31 -4.84 10.91
CA ASP A 70 -17.70 -5.24 12.27
C ASP A 70 -16.51 -5.67 13.15
N SER A 71 -15.29 -5.55 12.64
CA SER A 71 -14.06 -5.95 13.34
C SER A 71 -12.93 -4.97 13.06
N ASN A 72 -12.05 -4.77 14.06
CA ASN A 72 -10.87 -3.93 13.90
C ASN A 72 -9.85 -4.62 12.98
N LEU A 73 -9.49 -3.96 11.90
CA LEU A 73 -8.49 -4.47 10.96
C LEU A 73 -7.10 -4.08 11.45
N LEU A 74 -6.21 -5.08 11.60
CA LEU A 74 -4.84 -4.90 12.08
C LEU A 74 -4.74 -4.22 13.46
N GLY A 75 -5.80 -4.30 14.28
CA GLY A 75 -5.87 -3.65 15.60
C GLY A 75 -6.25 -2.16 15.55
N PHE A 76 -6.57 -1.61 14.38
CA PHE A 76 -6.98 -0.22 14.22
C PHE A 76 -8.50 -0.12 13.96
N PRO A 77 -9.20 0.81 14.64
CA PRO A 77 -10.62 1.08 14.37
C PRO A 77 -10.84 1.86 13.07
N PHE A 78 -9.78 2.45 12.50
CA PHE A 78 -9.85 3.19 11.25
C PHE A 78 -8.59 2.96 10.41
N ILE A 79 -8.79 2.65 9.14
CA ILE A 79 -7.74 2.62 8.12
C ILE A 79 -8.02 3.78 7.17
N LEU A 80 -7.10 4.74 7.13
CA LEU A 80 -7.15 5.90 6.25
C LEU A 80 -6.53 5.53 4.91
N GLY A 81 -7.38 5.25 3.93
CA GLY A 81 -6.99 4.97 2.55
C GLY A 81 -6.81 6.23 1.71
N MET A 82 -6.43 6.04 0.45
CA MET A 82 -6.09 7.11 -0.49
C MET A 82 -7.20 8.13 -0.70
N ASN A 83 -8.49 7.76 -0.71
CA ASN A 83 -9.57 8.74 -0.82
C ASN A 83 -9.58 9.74 0.37
N GLY A 84 -9.32 9.27 1.59
CA GLY A 84 -9.17 10.13 2.76
C GLY A 84 -7.86 10.91 2.75
N ILE A 85 -6.74 10.28 2.37
CA ILE A 85 -5.44 10.96 2.25
C ILE A 85 -5.53 12.12 1.26
N MET A 86 -6.12 11.89 0.07
CA MET A 86 -6.31 12.94 -0.94
C MET A 86 -7.25 14.04 -0.47
N ALA A 87 -8.38 13.69 0.18
CA ALA A 87 -9.30 14.67 0.74
C ALA A 87 -8.62 15.57 1.79
N LEU A 88 -7.72 14.99 2.60
CA LEU A 88 -6.92 15.72 3.58
C LEU A 88 -5.77 16.53 2.97
N GLY A 89 -5.59 16.53 1.64
CA GLY A 89 -4.56 17.30 0.94
C GLY A 89 -3.22 16.57 0.78
N GLY A 90 -3.19 15.25 0.97
CA GLY A 90 -1.99 14.44 0.95
C GLY A 90 -1.48 14.09 2.35
N ALA A 91 -0.51 13.17 2.41
CA ALA A 91 0.18 12.78 3.63
C ALA A 91 1.69 12.89 3.42
N THR A 92 2.38 13.51 4.38
CA THR A 92 3.85 13.54 4.44
C THR A 92 4.32 12.86 5.72
N VAL A 93 5.48 12.21 5.64
CA VAL A 93 6.13 11.56 6.79
C VAL A 93 7.47 12.24 7.01
N ASN A 94 7.68 12.78 8.20
CA ASN A 94 8.96 13.43 8.53
C ASN A 94 10.02 12.40 8.97
N VAL A 95 11.25 12.87 9.20
CA VAL A 95 12.38 12.05 9.67
C VAL A 95 12.13 11.38 11.04
N GLU A 96 11.23 11.93 11.84
CA GLU A 96 10.79 11.38 13.14
C GLU A 96 9.66 10.36 12.99
N ARG A 97 9.30 9.99 11.74
CA ARG A 97 8.20 9.07 11.40
C ARG A 97 6.82 9.59 11.82
N LEU A 98 6.67 10.91 11.97
CA LEU A 98 5.39 11.56 12.23
C LEU A 98 4.67 11.84 10.92
N VAL A 99 3.40 11.47 10.86
CA VAL A 99 2.52 11.74 9.72
C VAL A 99 1.89 13.12 9.87
N ARG A 100 1.95 13.93 8.80
CA ARG A 100 1.25 15.21 8.67
C ARG A 100 0.32 15.16 7.46
N PHE A 101 -0.77 15.92 7.53
CA PHE A 101 -1.77 16.05 6.49
C PHE A 101 -2.00 17.51 6.14
N GLY A 102 -2.40 17.77 4.90
CA GLY A 102 -2.67 19.12 4.39
C GLY A 102 -1.84 19.44 3.15
N LYS A 103 -2.25 20.47 2.40
CA LYS A 103 -1.40 21.09 1.40
C LYS A 103 -0.23 21.75 2.13
N GLU A 104 0.99 21.32 1.87
CA GLU A 104 2.15 22.12 2.26
C GLU A 104 2.12 23.44 1.46
N ASP A 105 2.09 24.59 2.15
CA ASP A 105 2.56 25.88 1.59
C ASP A 105 4.09 25.91 1.48
N THR A 106 4.74 24.79 1.80
CA THR A 106 6.17 24.61 1.72
C THR A 106 6.45 23.98 0.37
N ALA A 107 7.25 24.66 -0.45
CA ALA A 107 7.85 24.06 -1.63
C ALA A 107 8.31 22.66 -1.24
N VAL A 108 7.74 21.64 -1.89
CA VAL A 108 8.15 20.25 -1.74
C VAL A 108 9.66 20.28 -1.69
N CYS A 109 10.23 20.12 -0.49
CA CYS A 109 11.64 19.89 -0.37
C CYS A 109 11.78 18.52 -1.01
N ALA A 110 12.08 18.54 -2.32
CA ALA A 110 12.76 17.45 -2.96
C ALA A 110 13.94 17.20 -2.03
N ALA A 111 13.80 16.20 -1.15
CA ALA A 111 14.91 15.67 -0.36
C ALA A 111 15.98 15.46 -1.41
N ALA A 112 17.01 16.32 -1.41
CA ALA A 112 17.91 16.56 -2.54
C ALA A 112 18.16 15.22 -3.20
N ALA A 113 17.55 14.99 -4.38
CA ALA A 113 17.20 13.65 -4.86
C ALA A 113 18.38 12.72 -4.63
N THR A 114 18.35 12.01 -3.51
CA THR A 114 19.26 10.89 -3.31
C THR A 114 18.74 9.93 -4.35
N VAL A 115 19.58 9.65 -5.34
CA VAL A 115 19.26 8.78 -6.47
C VAL A 115 18.45 7.62 -5.89
N ILE A 116 17.17 7.54 -6.28
CA ILE A 116 16.28 6.51 -5.75
C ILE A 116 16.92 5.20 -6.18
N GLY A 117 17.38 4.43 -5.22
CA GLY A 117 18.20 3.28 -5.51
C GLY A 117 18.20 2.28 -4.37
N VAL A 118 18.45 1.04 -4.75
CA VAL A 118 18.51 -0.12 -3.89
C VAL A 118 19.89 -0.72 -4.07
N ASP A 119 20.59 -0.98 -2.97
CA ASP A 119 21.91 -1.62 -2.99
C ASP A 119 21.86 -2.88 -2.12
N GLU A 120 21.57 -4.01 -2.76
CA GLU A 120 21.43 -5.31 -2.11
C GLU A 120 22.69 -6.15 -2.28
N GLN A 121 22.72 -7.33 -1.67
CA GLN A 121 23.87 -8.24 -1.76
C GLN A 121 24.19 -8.64 -3.21
N ASP A 122 23.17 -8.95 -4.00
CA ASP A 122 23.32 -9.58 -5.34
C ASP A 122 23.11 -8.59 -6.49
N PHE A 123 22.59 -7.39 -6.23
CA PHE A 123 22.36 -6.38 -7.24
C PHE A 123 22.29 -4.97 -6.65
N SER A 124 22.46 -3.99 -7.52
CA SER A 124 22.05 -2.62 -7.27
C SER A 124 21.06 -2.19 -8.35
N ALA A 125 20.14 -1.30 -8.00
CA ALA A 125 19.19 -0.72 -8.93
C ALA A 125 19.11 0.78 -8.68
N THR A 126 19.16 1.59 -9.72
CA THR A 126 18.99 3.04 -9.63
C THR A 126 17.89 3.49 -10.57
N TYR A 127 17.04 4.38 -10.09
CA TYR A 127 15.96 4.97 -10.85
C TYR A 127 16.40 6.31 -11.43
N ASP A 128 16.27 6.44 -12.75
CA ASP A 128 16.46 7.68 -13.48
C ASP A 128 15.10 8.32 -13.76
N ALA A 129 14.85 9.45 -13.07
CA ALA A 129 13.62 10.22 -13.22
C ALA A 129 13.50 10.90 -14.59
N ALA A 130 14.62 11.18 -15.28
CA ALA A 130 14.61 11.83 -16.58
C ALA A 130 14.11 10.89 -17.69
N THR A 131 14.46 9.61 -17.58
CA THR A 131 14.03 8.57 -18.54
C THR A 131 12.86 7.73 -18.02
N ASN A 132 12.42 7.96 -16.78
CA ASN A 132 11.41 7.16 -16.08
C ASN A 132 11.75 5.66 -16.13
N SER A 133 13.03 5.33 -15.90
CA SER A 133 13.56 3.98 -16.06
C SER A 133 14.40 3.52 -14.88
N TRP A 134 14.45 2.22 -14.65
CA TRP A 134 15.34 1.59 -13.68
C TRP A 134 16.55 0.99 -14.41
N THR A 135 17.74 1.31 -13.93
CA THR A 135 18.98 0.65 -14.35
C THR A 135 19.40 -0.31 -13.25
N THR A 136 19.52 -1.59 -13.59
CA THR A 136 19.94 -2.65 -12.67
C THR A 136 21.35 -3.13 -13.00
N MET A 137 22.19 -3.30 -11.99
CA MET A 137 23.52 -3.90 -12.09
C MET A 137 23.61 -5.10 -11.15
N TRP A 138 23.97 -6.26 -11.69
CA TRP A 138 24.17 -7.47 -10.91
C TRP A 138 25.57 -7.49 -10.28
N LYS A 139 25.64 -7.89 -9.01
CA LYS A 139 26.88 -8.08 -8.25
C LYS A 139 27.27 -9.55 -8.32
N TRP A 140 28.03 -9.89 -9.34
CA TRP A 140 28.51 -11.25 -9.54
C TRP A 140 29.61 -11.61 -8.54
N SER A 141 29.71 -12.88 -8.15
CA SER A 141 30.86 -13.39 -7.40
C SER A 141 32.13 -13.13 -8.21
N GLN A 142 33.14 -12.49 -7.60
CA GLN A 142 34.38 -12.05 -8.25
C GLN A 142 34.23 -10.88 -9.25
N GLY A 143 33.06 -10.24 -9.33
CA GLY A 143 32.83 -9.08 -10.21
C GLY A 143 32.82 -9.41 -11.71
N VAL A 144 32.69 -10.69 -12.07
CA VAL A 144 32.68 -11.15 -13.46
C VAL A 144 31.28 -11.65 -13.83
N GLU A 145 30.69 -11.06 -14.86
CA GLU A 145 29.41 -11.52 -15.41
C GLU A 145 29.52 -12.98 -15.89
N PRO A 146 28.52 -13.84 -15.60
CA PRO A 146 28.46 -15.15 -16.20
C PRO A 146 28.55 -15.02 -17.72
N GLY A 147 29.38 -15.84 -18.35
CA GLY A 147 29.35 -15.95 -19.81
C GLY A 147 27.96 -16.37 -20.30
N VAL A 148 27.73 -16.28 -21.62
CA VAL A 148 26.47 -16.71 -22.25
C VAL A 148 26.05 -18.07 -21.70
N LEU A 149 24.97 -18.06 -20.90
CA LEU A 149 24.41 -19.28 -20.36
C LEU A 149 23.81 -20.08 -21.52
N GLN A 150 24.36 -21.27 -21.77
CA GLN A 150 23.78 -22.20 -22.71
C GLN A 150 22.93 -23.19 -21.94
N ASN A 151 21.66 -23.30 -22.33
CA ASN A 151 20.81 -24.38 -21.84
C ASN A 151 21.47 -25.72 -22.21
N GLN A 152 21.87 -26.48 -21.18
CA GLN A 152 22.38 -27.83 -21.39
C GLN A 152 21.26 -28.83 -21.70
N ILE A 153 20.03 -28.46 -21.39
CA ILE A 153 18.83 -29.27 -21.53
C ILE A 153 17.71 -28.35 -22.05
N GLU A 154 17.00 -28.79 -23.09
CA GLU A 154 15.88 -28.05 -23.70
C GLU A 154 14.68 -27.96 -22.73
N GLU A 155 14.35 -29.08 -22.08
CA GLU A 155 13.30 -29.18 -21.06
C GLU A 155 13.69 -30.22 -20.01
N TYR A 156 13.57 -29.86 -18.72
CA TYR A 156 13.69 -30.83 -17.65
C TYR A 156 12.44 -31.70 -17.60
N SER A 157 12.61 -33.02 -17.41
CA SER A 157 11.47 -33.92 -17.24
C SER A 157 10.68 -33.54 -15.98
N VAL A 158 9.49 -32.97 -16.16
CA VAL A 158 8.57 -32.66 -15.07
C VAL A 158 7.67 -33.87 -14.82
N SER A 159 7.53 -34.28 -13.55
CA SER A 159 6.62 -35.38 -13.23
C SER A 159 5.17 -35.00 -13.55
N ARG A 160 4.38 -35.98 -13.98
CA ARG A 160 2.95 -35.77 -14.29
C ARG A 160 2.19 -35.12 -13.14
N GLN A 161 2.55 -35.48 -11.90
CA GLN A 161 1.94 -34.92 -10.69
C GLN A 161 2.27 -33.43 -10.54
N ALA A 162 3.53 -33.02 -10.71
CA ALA A 162 3.94 -31.63 -10.62
C ALA A 162 3.30 -30.77 -11.74
N ARG A 163 3.21 -31.32 -12.96
CA ARG A 163 2.56 -30.64 -14.08
C ARG A 163 1.07 -30.40 -13.82
N LEU A 164 0.34 -31.38 -13.27
CA LEU A 164 -1.08 -31.22 -12.93
C LEU A 164 -1.31 -30.12 -11.90
N VAL A 165 -0.39 -29.94 -10.93
CA VAL A 165 -0.49 -28.86 -9.94
C VAL A 165 -0.30 -27.50 -10.62
N TYR A 166 0.71 -27.36 -11.47
CA TYR A 166 0.99 -26.12 -12.21
C TYR A 166 -0.18 -25.69 -13.13
N GLU A 167 -0.71 -26.62 -13.94
CA GLU A 167 -1.82 -26.31 -14.86
C GLU A 167 -3.06 -25.83 -14.09
N LYS A 168 -3.33 -26.42 -12.92
CA LYS A 168 -4.42 -25.98 -12.03
C LYS A 168 -4.21 -24.58 -11.46
N GLU A 169 -2.96 -24.13 -11.28
CA GLU A 169 -2.67 -22.77 -10.81
C GLU A 169 -2.91 -21.72 -11.90
N LEU A 170 -2.70 -22.05 -13.17
CA LEU A 170 -2.90 -21.15 -14.31
C LEU A 170 -4.38 -20.92 -14.68
N GLU A 171 -5.30 -21.78 -14.24
CA GLU A 171 -6.73 -21.67 -14.50
C GLU A 171 -7.47 -20.65 -13.59
N LYS A 172 -6.73 -19.84 -12.82
CA LYS A 172 -7.28 -18.82 -11.90
C LYS A 172 -7.12 -17.41 -12.44
#